data_AF-A0A1Q9VUY6-F1
#
_entry.id   AF-A0A1Q9VUY6-F1
#
_cell.length_a   1.000
_cell.length_b   1.000
_cell.length_c   1.000
_cell.angle_alpha   90.00
_cell.angle_beta   90.00
_cell.angle_gamma   90.00
#
_symmetry.space_group_name_H-M   'P 1'
#
loop_
_entity.id
_entity.type
_entity.pdbx_description
1 polymer ?
#
loop_
_entity_poly.entity_id
_entity_poly.type
_entity_poly.pdbx_seq_one_letter_code
_entity_poly.pdbx_strand_id
1 'polypeptide(L)'
;MTQQTSPTPPKVGRPDGLAPSSKDAPENVRDGVRAWYIVGAVQALTAALQLVMNLQDPRALTSQVREQMDSVSLPDGVSEDTLVTGTAILNLLFNLVAVAVCMYLTRRVSRGGVRSRMVLCVGSVYLALMALLQVFSSPPDTGSTPLVLLVGAGTIISGVIAVVGIWLITRPDNADWFGLPDKAEIEAYAEKMAKRSEELDKERAEKKKRKAREAEEKKNRGR
;
A
#
# COMPACT_ATOMS: atom_id res chain seq x y z
N MET A 1 -7.93 -37.95 19.02
CA MET A 1 -7.41 -36.62 18.61
C MET A 1 -7.29 -36.64 17.10
N THR A 2 -8.37 -36.32 16.38
CA THR A 2 -8.34 -36.20 14.92
C THR A 2 -7.72 -34.85 14.57
N GLN A 3 -6.60 -34.86 13.84
CA GLN A 3 -5.98 -33.64 13.36
C GLN A 3 -6.96 -32.92 12.43
N GLN A 4 -7.58 -31.86 12.93
CA GLN A 4 -8.41 -30.93 12.17
C GLN A 4 -7.48 -30.14 11.22
N THR A 5 -7.15 -30.72 10.08
CA THR A 5 -6.40 -30.02 9.04
C THR A 5 -7.29 -28.93 8.44
N SER A 6 -6.91 -27.68 8.66
CA SER A 6 -7.58 -26.55 8.01
C SER A 6 -7.44 -26.66 6.50
N PRO A 7 -8.50 -26.36 5.71
CA PRO A 7 -8.38 -26.35 4.26
C PRO A 7 -7.27 -25.38 3.90
N THR A 8 -6.25 -25.89 3.23
CA THR A 8 -5.07 -25.12 2.87
C THR A 8 -5.49 -24.08 1.83
N PRO A 9 -5.20 -22.78 2.04
CA PRO A 9 -5.55 -21.76 1.06
C PRO A 9 -4.85 -22.06 -0.28
N PRO A 10 -5.47 -21.73 -1.42
CA PRO A 10 -4.82 -21.87 -2.71
C PRO A 10 -3.51 -21.07 -2.71
N LYS A 11 -2.43 -21.66 -3.23
CA LYS A 11 -1.13 -20.99 -3.29
C LYS A 11 -1.23 -19.83 -4.27
N VAL A 12 -1.09 -18.62 -3.76
CA VAL A 12 -1.06 -17.39 -4.57
C VAL A 12 0.39 -17.04 -4.87
N GLY A 13 0.72 -16.93 -6.16
CA GLY A 13 2.07 -16.65 -6.62
C GLY A 13 2.65 -17.79 -7.43
N ARG A 14 3.57 -17.44 -8.33
CA ARG A 14 4.17 -18.38 -9.28
C ARG A 14 4.85 -19.56 -8.54
N PRO A 15 4.70 -20.82 -9.04
CA PRO A 15 5.22 -22.03 -8.38
C PRO A 15 6.73 -21.98 -8.10
N ASP A 16 7.49 -21.37 -9.01
CA ASP A 16 8.95 -21.27 -8.97
C ASP A 16 9.47 -19.98 -8.30
N GLY A 17 8.60 -19.18 -7.69
CA GLY A 17 8.96 -17.89 -7.11
C GLY A 17 9.05 -16.75 -8.14
N LEU A 18 10.00 -15.83 -7.97
CA LEU A 18 10.16 -14.68 -8.89
C LEU A 18 10.78 -15.12 -10.21
N ALA A 19 10.23 -14.63 -11.33
CA ALA A 19 10.76 -14.87 -12.67
C ALA A 19 12.27 -14.52 -12.73
N PRO A 20 13.11 -15.33 -13.39
CA PRO A 20 14.53 -15.02 -13.55
C PRO A 20 14.75 -13.71 -14.30
N SER A 21 13.86 -13.38 -15.25
CA SER A 21 13.91 -12.17 -16.05
C SER A 21 12.50 -11.60 -16.27
N SER A 22 12.41 -10.28 -16.47
CA SER A 22 11.18 -9.59 -16.89
C SER A 22 10.95 -9.62 -18.40
N LYS A 23 11.86 -10.24 -19.18
CA LYS A 23 11.75 -10.33 -20.65
C LYS A 23 10.58 -11.18 -21.12
N ASP A 24 10.22 -12.21 -20.35
CA ASP A 24 9.12 -13.13 -20.67
C ASP A 24 7.77 -12.62 -20.12
N ALA A 25 7.75 -11.43 -19.50
CA ALA A 25 6.53 -10.85 -18.96
C ALA A 25 5.57 -10.42 -20.10
N PRO A 26 4.24 -10.60 -19.91
CA PRO A 26 3.25 -10.09 -20.85
C PRO A 26 3.44 -8.60 -21.14
N GLU A 27 3.14 -8.18 -22.36
CA GLU A 27 3.34 -6.79 -22.81
C GLU A 27 2.62 -5.78 -21.90
N ASN A 28 1.38 -6.10 -21.47
CA ASN A 28 0.62 -5.30 -20.51
C ASN A 28 1.37 -5.10 -19.17
N VAL A 29 2.06 -6.14 -18.67
CA VAL A 29 2.85 -6.06 -17.43
C VAL A 29 4.09 -5.21 -17.66
N ARG A 30 4.75 -5.34 -18.82
CA ARG A 30 5.93 -4.54 -19.18
C ARG A 30 5.59 -3.06 -19.29
N ASP A 31 4.46 -2.72 -19.91
CA ASP A 31 4.03 -1.33 -20.07
C ASP A 31 3.52 -0.73 -18.75
N GLY A 32 2.82 -1.51 -17.93
CA GLY A 32 2.48 -1.08 -16.57
C GLY A 32 3.71 -0.85 -15.69
N VAL A 33 4.75 -1.67 -15.82
CA VAL A 33 6.04 -1.48 -15.14
C VAL A 33 6.74 -0.21 -15.63
N ARG A 34 6.74 0.06 -16.94
CA ARG A 34 7.27 1.30 -17.52
C ARG A 34 6.52 2.54 -17.00
N ALA A 35 5.19 2.46 -16.91
CA ALA A 35 4.37 3.52 -16.32
C ALA A 35 4.79 3.80 -14.87
N TRP A 36 5.04 2.77 -14.07
CA TRP A 36 5.54 2.92 -12.70
C TRP A 36 6.97 3.48 -12.60
N TYR A 37 7.84 3.18 -13.56
CA TYR A 37 9.15 3.84 -13.65
C TYR A 37 9.02 5.34 -13.96
N ILE A 38 8.08 5.72 -14.85
CA ILE A 38 7.79 7.13 -15.14
C ILE A 38 7.25 7.82 -13.87
N VAL A 39 6.32 7.19 -13.15
CA VAL A 39 5.82 7.69 -11.86
C VAL A 39 6.97 7.93 -10.88
N GLY A 40 7.89 6.97 -10.74
CA GLY A 40 9.06 7.11 -9.88
C GLY A 40 10.00 8.25 -10.32
N ALA A 41 10.19 8.43 -11.63
CA ALA A 41 11.01 9.53 -12.16
C ALA A 41 10.37 10.90 -11.91
N VAL A 42 9.05 11.03 -12.11
CA VAL A 42 8.29 12.25 -11.81
C VAL A 42 8.31 12.55 -10.31
N GLN A 43 8.19 11.54 -9.45
CA GLN A 43 8.30 11.69 -7.99
C GLN A 43 9.71 12.14 -7.56
N ALA A 44 10.75 11.61 -8.19
CA ALA A 44 12.12 12.07 -7.94
C ALA A 44 12.31 13.54 -8.36
N LEU A 45 11.78 13.92 -9.53
CA LEU A 45 11.85 15.30 -10.03
C LEU A 45 11.08 16.27 -9.12
N THR A 46 9.86 15.91 -8.71
CA THR A 46 9.04 16.74 -7.81
C THR A 46 9.70 16.89 -6.43
N ALA A 47 10.32 15.84 -5.89
CA ALA A 47 11.11 15.93 -4.65
C ALA A 47 12.31 16.89 -4.79
N ALA A 48 13.01 16.88 -5.94
CA ALA A 48 14.09 17.82 -6.21
C ALA A 48 13.58 19.27 -6.34
N LEU A 49 12.45 19.48 -7.02
CA LEU A 49 11.81 20.80 -7.11
C LEU A 49 11.38 21.30 -5.74
N GLN A 50 10.80 20.44 -4.90
CA GLN A 50 10.42 20.76 -3.53
C GLN A 50 11.64 21.19 -2.69
N LEU A 51 12.78 20.52 -2.85
CA LEU A 51 14.02 20.91 -2.18
C LEU A 51 14.48 22.30 -2.61
N VAL A 52 14.45 22.60 -3.92
CA VAL A 52 14.82 23.92 -4.43
C VAL A 52 13.87 24.99 -3.88
N MET A 53 12.57 24.73 -3.81
CA MET A 53 11.60 25.65 -3.21
C MET A 53 11.91 25.92 -1.74
N ASN A 54 12.21 24.86 -0.98
CA ASN A 54 12.55 24.97 0.44
C ASN A 54 13.86 25.75 0.69
N LEU A 55 14.83 25.64 -0.22
CA LEU A 55 16.09 26.40 -0.15
C LEU A 55 15.93 27.88 -0.53
N GLN A 56 15.02 28.19 -1.47
CA GLN A 56 14.76 29.55 -1.92
C GLN A 56 13.87 30.34 -0.96
N ASP A 57 12.85 29.68 -0.39
CA ASP A 57 11.93 30.30 0.55
C ASP A 57 11.56 29.32 1.67
N PRO A 58 12.30 29.32 2.80
CA PRO A 58 12.00 28.45 3.93
C PRO A 58 10.74 28.86 4.68
N ARG A 59 10.12 30.00 4.39
CA ARG A 59 8.96 30.52 5.15
C ARG A 59 7.77 29.55 5.14
N ALA A 60 7.58 28.83 4.04
CA ALA A 60 6.55 27.80 3.91
C ALA A 60 6.77 26.62 4.88
N LEU A 61 8.04 26.26 5.11
CA LEU A 61 8.41 25.25 6.09
C LEU A 61 8.34 25.79 7.51
N THR A 62 8.76 27.05 7.72
CA THR A 62 8.67 27.71 9.01
C THR A 62 7.23 27.79 9.50
N SER A 63 6.28 28.15 8.65
CA SER A 63 4.85 28.16 9.02
C SER A 63 4.35 26.76 9.38
N GLN A 64 4.68 25.73 8.59
CA GLN A 64 4.29 24.35 8.88
C GLN A 64 4.89 23.83 10.18
N VAL A 65 6.17 24.09 10.42
CA VAL A 65 6.86 23.67 11.65
C VAL A 65 6.30 24.41 12.86
N ARG A 66 5.97 25.70 12.71
CA ARG A 66 5.36 26.49 13.76
C ARG A 66 3.94 26.03 14.11
N GLU A 67 3.12 25.70 13.11
CA GLU A 67 1.80 25.07 13.33
C GLU A 67 1.92 23.70 14.04
N GLN A 68 2.94 22.90 13.70
CA GLN A 68 3.20 21.64 14.39
C GLN A 68 3.69 21.86 15.83
N MET A 69 4.48 22.91 16.07
CA MET A 69 4.99 23.31 17.38
C MET A 69 3.93 23.92 18.31
N ASP A 70 2.89 24.57 17.79
CA ASP A 70 1.77 25.06 18.61
C ASP A 70 1.07 23.92 19.39
N SER A 71 1.25 22.67 18.96
CA SER A 71 0.75 21.47 19.64
C SER A 71 1.75 20.80 20.61
N VAL A 72 3.03 21.21 20.63
CA VAL A 72 4.11 20.55 21.40
C VAL A 72 5.08 21.58 21.99
N SER A 73 5.15 21.68 23.32
CA SER A 73 6.14 22.49 24.03
C SER A 73 7.57 21.98 23.80
N LEU A 74 8.45 22.84 23.30
CA LEU A 74 9.80 22.46 22.91
C LEU A 74 10.77 22.33 24.10
N PRO A 75 11.72 21.39 24.05
CA PRO A 75 12.84 21.34 24.98
C PRO A 75 13.73 22.57 24.86
N ASP A 76 14.21 23.10 25.99
CA ASP A 76 15.13 24.22 26.03
C ASP A 76 16.42 23.93 25.24
N GLY A 77 16.74 24.82 24.29
CA GLY A 77 17.97 24.76 23.48
C GLY A 77 17.79 24.39 22.00
N VAL A 78 16.58 24.06 21.55
CA VAL A 78 16.31 23.82 20.12
C VAL A 78 15.82 25.11 19.46
N SER A 79 16.60 25.65 18.53
CA SER A 79 16.21 26.81 17.71
C SER A 79 15.21 26.41 16.62
N GLU A 80 14.27 27.30 16.30
CA GLU A 80 13.25 27.13 15.24
C GLU A 80 13.89 26.81 13.89
N ASP A 81 14.99 27.48 13.53
CA ASP A 81 15.75 27.22 12.29
C ASP A 81 16.32 25.80 12.21
N THR A 82 16.75 25.21 13.33
CA THR A 82 17.24 23.83 13.39
C THR A 82 16.12 22.83 13.11
N LEU A 83 14.90 23.12 13.57
CA LEU A 83 13.72 22.28 13.33
C LEU A 83 13.17 22.43 11.92
N VAL A 84 13.17 23.64 11.38
CA VAL A 84 12.81 23.91 9.98
C VAL A 84 13.74 23.17 9.03
N THR A 85 15.05 23.28 9.26
CA THR A 85 16.07 22.58 8.47
C THR A 85 15.98 21.07 8.66
N GLY A 86 15.81 20.60 9.90
CA GLY A 86 15.65 19.19 10.23
C GLY A 86 14.43 18.56 9.55
N THR A 87 13.28 19.25 9.58
CA THR A 87 12.04 18.84 8.90
C THR A 87 12.23 18.80 7.40
N ALA A 88 12.86 19.82 6.80
CA ALA A 88 13.14 19.85 5.36
C ALA A 88 14.00 18.65 4.91
N ILE A 89 15.08 18.35 5.65
CA ILE A 89 15.95 17.21 5.38
C ILE A 89 15.21 15.89 5.56
N LEU A 90 14.46 15.74 6.65
CA LEU A 90 13.71 14.51 6.92
C LEU A 90 12.65 14.25 5.84
N ASN A 91 11.95 15.30 5.39
CA ASN A 91 10.94 15.21 4.36
C ASN A 91 11.55 14.84 2.99
N LEU A 92 12.73 15.38 2.67
CA LEU A 92 13.50 14.97 1.50
C LEU A 92 13.91 13.48 1.59
N LEU A 93 14.49 13.08 2.71
CA LEU A 93 14.93 11.70 2.93
C LEU A 93 13.76 10.71 2.84
N PHE A 94 12.62 11.06 3.43
CA PHE A 94 11.42 10.25 3.38
C PHE A 94 10.91 10.09 1.94
N ASN A 95 10.85 11.17 1.16
CA ASN A 95 10.47 11.11 -0.26
C ASN A 95 11.46 10.27 -1.08
N LEU A 96 12.76 10.41 -0.86
CA LEU A 96 13.78 9.61 -1.55
C LEU A 96 13.64 8.11 -1.21
N VAL A 97 13.41 7.78 0.06
CA VAL A 97 13.15 6.40 0.49
C VAL A 97 11.87 5.86 -0.14
N ALA A 98 10.80 6.65 -0.18
CA ALA A 98 9.54 6.26 -0.82
C ALA A 98 9.71 5.97 -2.32
N VAL A 99 10.46 6.81 -3.04
CA VAL A 99 10.81 6.60 -4.45
C VAL A 99 11.63 5.31 -4.62
N ALA A 100 12.66 5.10 -3.78
CA ALA A 100 13.49 3.89 -3.84
C ALA A 100 12.69 2.61 -3.59
N VAL A 101 11.78 2.64 -2.60
CA VAL A 101 10.86 1.53 -2.31
C VAL A 101 9.92 1.28 -3.49
N CYS A 102 9.35 2.32 -4.09
CA CYS A 102 8.51 2.18 -5.29
C CYS A 102 9.28 1.54 -6.46
N MET A 103 10.51 1.98 -6.72
CA MET A 103 11.35 1.39 -7.79
C MET A 103 11.69 -0.07 -7.49
N TYR A 104 12.00 -0.40 -6.24
CA TYR A 104 12.26 -1.78 -5.80
C TYR A 104 11.02 -2.67 -5.99
N LEU A 105 9.84 -2.20 -5.59
CA LEU A 105 8.58 -2.92 -5.76
C LEU A 105 8.21 -3.10 -7.23
N THR A 106 8.44 -2.08 -8.05
CA THR A 106 8.22 -2.11 -9.50
C THR A 106 9.08 -3.19 -10.17
N ARG A 107 10.37 -3.26 -9.80
CA ARG A 107 11.28 -4.34 -10.25
C ARG A 107 10.84 -5.73 -9.76
N ARG A 108 10.16 -5.81 -8.62
CA ARG A 108 9.65 -7.07 -8.08
C ARG A 108 8.36 -7.52 -8.80
N VAL A 109 7.49 -6.58 -9.17
CA VAL A 109 6.29 -6.83 -9.97
C VAL A 109 6.64 -7.27 -11.38
N SER A 110 7.67 -6.68 -12.00
CA SER A 110 8.15 -7.11 -13.32
C SER A 110 8.64 -8.56 -13.35
N ARG A 111 8.88 -9.16 -12.18
CA ARG A 111 9.29 -10.56 -12.00
C ARG A 111 8.15 -11.45 -11.46
N GLY A 112 6.90 -10.98 -11.45
CA GLY A 112 5.73 -11.79 -11.04
C GLY A 112 5.40 -11.74 -9.55
N GLY A 113 5.90 -10.75 -8.80
CA GLY A 113 5.62 -10.62 -7.36
C GLY A 113 4.18 -10.19 -7.03
N VAL A 114 3.31 -11.12 -6.63
CA VAL A 114 1.89 -10.83 -6.30
C VAL A 114 1.72 -9.89 -5.11
N ARG A 115 2.53 -10.03 -4.06
CA ARG A 115 2.50 -9.10 -2.90
C ARG A 115 2.89 -7.68 -3.29
N SER A 116 3.84 -7.53 -4.21
CA SER A 116 4.24 -6.22 -4.72
C SER A 116 3.14 -5.59 -5.58
N ARG A 117 2.35 -6.39 -6.32
CA ARG A 117 1.17 -5.89 -7.03
C ARG A 117 0.16 -5.27 -6.07
N MET A 118 -0.13 -5.93 -4.94
CA MET A 118 -1.05 -5.41 -3.94
C MET A 118 -0.57 -4.08 -3.34
N VAL A 119 0.74 -3.96 -3.05
CA VAL A 119 1.32 -2.71 -2.54
C VAL A 119 1.25 -1.61 -3.60
N LEU A 120 1.54 -1.91 -4.88
CA LEU A 120 1.38 -0.93 -5.96
C LEU A 120 -0.09 -0.54 -6.18
N CYS A 121 -1.07 -1.44 -5.98
CA CYS A 121 -2.48 -1.06 -5.98
C CYS A 121 -2.78 -0.02 -4.91
N VAL A 122 -2.36 -0.27 -3.67
CA VAL A 122 -2.55 0.69 -2.56
C VAL A 122 -1.85 2.01 -2.86
N GLY A 123 -0.62 1.95 -3.37
CA GLY A 123 0.15 3.13 -3.80
C GLY A 123 -0.55 3.92 -4.91
N SER A 124 -1.18 3.24 -5.88
CA SER A 124 -1.95 3.90 -6.95
C SER A 124 -3.16 4.64 -6.40
N VAL A 125 -3.89 4.02 -5.48
CA VAL A 125 -5.05 4.65 -4.84
C VAL A 125 -4.61 5.88 -4.04
N TYR A 126 -3.51 5.76 -3.30
CA TYR A 126 -2.93 6.89 -2.58
C TYR A 126 -2.53 8.03 -3.53
N LEU A 127 -1.80 7.73 -4.61
CA LEU A 127 -1.37 8.74 -5.58
C LEU A 127 -2.54 9.36 -6.32
N ALA A 128 -3.58 8.59 -6.64
CA ALA A 128 -4.81 9.10 -7.24
C ALA A 128 -5.54 10.05 -6.29
N LEU A 129 -5.65 9.69 -5.00
CA LEU A 129 -6.23 10.56 -3.99
C LEU A 129 -5.41 11.84 -3.83
N MET A 130 -4.09 11.74 -3.79
CA MET A 130 -3.20 12.89 -3.72
C MET A 130 -3.31 13.80 -4.95
N ALA A 131 -3.41 13.23 -6.15
CA ALA A 131 -3.67 13.98 -7.37
C ALA A 131 -5.01 14.73 -7.30
N LEU A 132 -6.07 14.07 -6.81
CA LEU A 132 -7.38 14.72 -6.63
C LEU A 132 -7.31 15.85 -5.60
N LEU A 133 -6.71 15.61 -4.43
CA LEU A 133 -6.54 16.64 -3.40
C LEU A 133 -5.71 17.81 -3.94
N GLN A 134 -4.68 17.54 -4.75
CA GLN A 134 -3.84 18.56 -5.35
C GLN A 134 -4.60 19.44 -6.35
N VAL A 135 -5.56 18.88 -7.11
CA VAL A 135 -6.43 19.65 -8.02
C VAL A 135 -7.30 20.64 -7.27
N PHE A 136 -7.76 20.27 -6.07
CA PHE A 136 -8.59 21.14 -5.21
C PHE A 136 -7.79 21.95 -4.19
N SER A 137 -6.47 21.83 -4.17
CA SER A 137 -5.61 22.54 -3.24
C SER A 137 -5.51 24.01 -3.64
N SER A 138 -5.55 24.90 -2.63
CA SER A 138 -5.22 26.30 -2.85
C SER A 138 -3.71 26.46 -3.06
N PRO A 139 -3.27 27.39 -3.93
CA PRO A 139 -1.84 27.67 -4.06
C PRO A 139 -1.29 28.11 -2.70
N PRO A 140 -0.12 27.61 -2.27
CA PRO A 140 0.55 28.16 -1.09
C PRO A 140 0.85 29.65 -1.30
N ASP A 141 0.64 30.45 -0.25
CA ASP A 141 0.90 31.90 -0.24
C ASP A 141 2.40 32.24 -0.37
N THR A 142 3.26 31.23 -0.27
CA THR A 142 4.72 31.33 -0.24
C THR A 142 5.35 30.41 -1.28
N GLY A 143 6.37 30.89 -1.99
CA GLY A 143 7.07 30.16 -3.04
C GLY A 143 6.83 30.72 -4.45
N SER A 144 7.75 30.43 -5.36
CA SER A 144 7.62 30.88 -6.75
C SER A 144 6.49 30.14 -7.47
N THR A 145 5.49 30.90 -7.95
CA THR A 145 4.33 30.39 -8.70
C THR A 145 4.65 29.33 -9.77
N PRO A 146 5.72 29.46 -10.59
CA PRO A 146 6.04 28.43 -11.58
C PRO A 146 6.52 27.11 -10.96
N LEU A 147 7.27 27.12 -9.86
CA LEU A 147 7.74 25.89 -9.22
C LEU A 147 6.59 25.15 -8.53
N VAL A 148 5.72 25.89 -7.83
CA VAL A 148 4.49 25.36 -7.22
C VAL A 148 3.63 24.65 -8.26
N LEU A 149 3.44 25.28 -9.43
CA LEU A 149 2.63 24.73 -10.51
C LEU A 149 3.26 23.47 -11.12
N LEU A 150 4.59 23.43 -11.26
CA LEU A 150 5.31 22.24 -11.75
C LEU A 150 5.21 21.06 -10.77
N VAL A 151 5.33 21.31 -9.46
CA VAL A 151 5.15 20.27 -8.45
C VAL A 151 3.72 19.73 -8.47
N GLY A 152 2.72 20.63 -8.49
CA GLY A 152 1.31 20.24 -8.55
C GLY A 152 0.97 19.44 -9.80
N ALA A 153 1.41 19.91 -10.97
CA ALA A 153 1.23 19.19 -12.24
C ALA A 153 1.92 17.82 -12.22
N GLY A 154 3.13 17.73 -11.66
CA GLY A 154 3.86 16.48 -11.48
C GLY A 154 3.09 15.47 -10.63
N THR A 155 2.50 15.90 -9.51
CA THR A 155 1.66 15.05 -8.65
C THR A 155 0.42 14.55 -9.39
N ILE A 156 -0.26 15.41 -10.16
CA ILE A 156 -1.45 15.03 -10.93
C ILE A 156 -1.10 14.00 -12.01
N ILE A 157 -0.06 14.28 -12.80
CA ILE A 157 0.42 13.36 -13.85
C ILE A 157 0.82 12.01 -13.24
N SER A 158 1.55 12.05 -12.11
CA SER A 158 1.95 10.85 -11.36
C SER A 158 0.75 10.01 -10.91
N GLY A 159 -0.30 10.64 -10.38
CA GLY A 159 -1.53 9.96 -9.98
C GLY A 159 -2.25 9.27 -11.13
N VAL A 160 -2.41 9.96 -12.27
CA VAL A 160 -3.07 9.37 -13.46
C VAL A 160 -2.27 8.21 -14.02
N ILE A 161 -0.95 8.36 -14.17
CA ILE A 161 -0.09 7.30 -14.71
C ILE A 161 -0.04 6.10 -13.77
N ALA A 162 -0.07 6.31 -12.44
CA ALA A 162 -0.11 5.21 -11.48
C ALA A 162 -1.37 4.35 -11.63
N VAL A 163 -2.55 4.99 -11.81
CA VAL A 163 -3.82 4.29 -12.04
C VAL A 163 -3.80 3.51 -13.35
N VAL A 164 -3.31 4.10 -14.44
CA VAL A 164 -3.18 3.40 -15.73
C VAL A 164 -2.19 2.24 -15.62
N GLY A 165 -1.06 2.46 -14.95
CA GLY A 165 -0.01 1.46 -14.75
C GLY A 165 -0.52 0.24 -13.98
N ILE A 166 -1.28 0.45 -12.90
CA ILE A 166 -1.85 -0.67 -12.17
C ILE A 166 -2.98 -1.36 -12.93
N TRP A 167 -3.81 -0.60 -13.65
CA TRP A 167 -4.88 -1.15 -14.47
C TRP A 167 -4.33 -2.15 -15.50
N LEU A 168 -3.25 -1.78 -16.20
CA LEU A 168 -2.54 -2.66 -17.14
C LEU A 168 -1.97 -3.91 -16.46
N ILE A 169 -1.43 -3.78 -15.24
CA ILE A 169 -0.88 -4.92 -14.47
C ILE A 169 -1.99 -5.86 -13.98
N THR A 170 -3.16 -5.33 -13.60
CA THR A 170 -4.27 -6.09 -12.99
C THR A 170 -5.20 -6.79 -13.98
N ARG A 171 -4.98 -6.64 -15.30
CA ARG A 171 -5.81 -7.30 -16.31
C ARG A 171 -5.90 -8.82 -16.08
N PRO A 172 -7.08 -9.43 -16.32
CA PRO A 172 -7.29 -10.86 -16.14
C PRO A 172 -6.35 -11.69 -17.02
N ASP A 173 -5.98 -11.19 -18.20
CA ASP A 173 -5.03 -11.82 -19.13
C ASP A 173 -3.64 -12.04 -18.50
N ASN A 174 -3.29 -11.30 -17.44
CA ASN A 174 -2.01 -11.45 -16.75
C ASN A 174 -2.09 -12.41 -15.55
N ALA A 175 -3.26 -13.01 -15.27
CA ALA A 175 -3.47 -13.85 -14.09
C ALA A 175 -2.50 -15.04 -14.01
N ASP A 176 -2.24 -15.68 -15.16
CA ASP A 176 -1.34 -16.82 -15.28
C ASP A 176 0.12 -16.43 -14.96
N TRP A 177 0.54 -15.25 -15.39
CA TRP A 177 1.89 -14.72 -15.12
C TRP A 177 2.14 -14.52 -13.62
N PHE A 178 1.09 -14.14 -12.89
CA PHE A 178 1.14 -13.92 -11.45
C PHE A 178 0.86 -15.20 -10.65
N GLY A 179 0.50 -16.32 -11.29
CA GLY A 179 0.11 -17.55 -10.60
C GLY A 179 -1.11 -17.33 -9.69
N LEU A 180 -2.10 -16.60 -10.20
CA LEU A 180 -3.38 -16.44 -9.50
C LEU A 180 -4.19 -17.75 -9.65
N PRO A 181 -4.78 -18.26 -8.57
CA PRO A 181 -5.62 -19.45 -8.64
C PRO A 181 -6.83 -19.19 -9.54
N ASP A 182 -7.23 -20.21 -10.29
CA ASP A 182 -8.38 -20.11 -11.18
C ASP A 182 -9.68 -19.90 -10.37
N LYS A 183 -10.68 -19.25 -10.97
CA LYS A 183 -11.94 -18.93 -10.29
C LYS A 183 -12.62 -20.17 -9.72
N ALA A 184 -12.54 -21.30 -10.43
CA ALA A 184 -13.08 -22.57 -9.97
C ALA A 184 -12.38 -23.09 -8.70
N GLU A 185 -11.06 -22.89 -8.57
CA GLU A 185 -10.31 -23.29 -7.37
C GLU A 185 -10.64 -22.41 -6.16
N ILE A 186 -10.87 -21.11 -6.39
CA ILE A 186 -11.30 -20.15 -5.37
C ILE A 186 -12.71 -20.50 -4.87
N GLU A 187 -13.64 -20.80 -5.78
CA GLU A 187 -15.01 -21.19 -5.44
C GLU A 187 -15.04 -22.52 -4.67
N ALA A 188 -14.29 -23.53 -5.14
CA ALA A 188 -14.16 -24.79 -4.42
C ALA A 188 -13.54 -24.64 -3.01
N TYR A 189 -12.62 -23.68 -2.83
CA TYR A 189 -12.10 -23.33 -1.51
C TYR A 189 -13.15 -22.61 -0.64
N ALA A 190 -13.90 -21.68 -1.22
CA ALA A 190 -14.97 -20.94 -0.53
C ALA A 190 -16.07 -21.90 -0.03
N GLU A 191 -16.48 -22.87 -0.85
CA GLU A 191 -17.44 -23.90 -0.46
C GLU A 191 -16.91 -24.81 0.66
N LYS A 192 -15.64 -25.21 0.59
CA LYS A 192 -14.99 -26.01 1.65
C LYS A 192 -14.91 -25.24 2.97
N MET A 193 -14.66 -23.92 2.91
CA MET A 193 -14.67 -23.04 4.07
C MET A 193 -16.07 -22.86 4.66
N ALA A 194 -17.09 -22.68 3.81
CA ALA A 194 -18.48 -22.58 4.24
C ALA A 194 -18.93 -23.86 4.96
N LYS A 195 -18.71 -25.03 4.36
CA LYS A 195 -19.02 -26.34 4.98
C LYS A 195 -18.31 -26.52 6.32
N ARG A 196 -17.04 -26.14 6.43
CA ARG A 196 -16.30 -26.22 7.70
C ARG A 196 -16.84 -25.26 8.76
N SER A 197 -17.27 -24.06 8.38
CA SER A 197 -17.88 -23.11 9.31
C SER A 197 -19.16 -23.67 9.91
N GLU A 198 -20.00 -24.31 9.09
CA GLU A 198 -21.22 -24.98 9.54
C GLU A 198 -20.94 -26.17 10.47
N GLU A 199 -19.91 -26.99 10.16
CA GLU A 199 -19.48 -28.09 11.01
C GLU A 199 -18.99 -27.59 12.38
N LEU A 200 -18.19 -26.53 12.40
CA LEU A 200 -17.71 -25.91 13.63
C LEU A 200 -18.85 -25.34 14.48
N ASP A 201 -19.85 -24.74 13.86
CA ASP A 201 -21.02 -24.20 14.57
C ASP A 201 -21.90 -25.32 15.14
N LYS A 202 -22.06 -26.44 14.42
CA LYS A 202 -22.71 -27.65 14.92
C LYS A 202 -21.94 -28.26 16.09
N GLU A 203 -20.61 -28.42 15.98
CA GLU A 203 -19.77 -28.92 17.08
C GLU A 203 -19.84 -28.01 18.32
N ARG A 204 -19.86 -26.67 18.12
CA ARG A 204 -19.99 -25.70 19.21
C ARG A 204 -21.37 -25.80 19.87
N ALA A 205 -22.43 -25.98 19.09
CA ALA A 205 -23.78 -26.18 19.61
C ALA A 205 -23.90 -27.49 20.42
N GLU A 206 -23.33 -28.58 19.92
CA GLU A 206 -23.31 -29.87 20.63
C GLU A 206 -22.46 -29.83 21.89
N LYS A 207 -21.27 -29.22 21.85
CA LYS A 207 -20.45 -29.01 23.05
C LYS A 207 -21.17 -28.16 24.09
N LYS A 208 -21.90 -27.11 23.69
CA LYS A 208 -22.73 -26.32 24.60
C LYS A 208 -23.85 -27.17 25.22
N LYS A 209 -24.56 -27.97 24.43
CA LYS A 209 -25.60 -28.88 24.92
C LYS A 209 -25.05 -29.93 25.87
N ARG A 210 -23.90 -30.53 25.56
CA ARG A 210 -23.25 -31.54 26.40
C ARG A 210 -22.77 -30.96 27.72
N LYS A 211 -22.14 -29.77 27.70
CA LYS A 211 -21.76 -29.05 28.92
C LYS A 211 -22.96 -28.67 29.78
N ALA A 212 -24.08 -28.27 29.17
CA ALA A 212 -25.31 -27.96 29.90
C ALA A 212 -25.89 -29.22 30.58
N ARG A 213 -25.94 -30.35 29.89
CA ARG A 213 -26.36 -31.65 30.47
C ARG A 213 -25.43 -32.11 31.60
N GLU A 214 -24.12 -32.05 31.39
CA GLU A 214 -23.12 -32.40 32.42
C GLU A 214 -23.22 -31.48 33.65
N ALA A 215 -23.59 -30.20 33.49
CA ALA A 215 -23.81 -29.27 34.59
C ALA A 215 -25.11 -29.57 35.36
N GLU A 216 -26.20 -29.93 34.66
CA GLU A 216 -27.45 -30.37 35.30
C GLU A 216 -27.28 -31.68 36.07
N GLU A 217 -26.59 -32.67 35.50
CA GLU A 217 -26.33 -33.95 36.18
C GLU A 217 -25.47 -33.77 37.44
N LYS A 218 -24.46 -32.90 37.41
CA LYS A 218 -23.65 -32.56 38.60
C LYS A 218 -24.48 -31.85 39.67
N LYS A 219 -25.41 -30.99 39.28
CA LYS A 219 -26.32 -30.30 40.21
C LYS A 219 -27.29 -31.27 40.89
N ASN A 220 -27.74 -32.31 40.18
CA ASN A 220 -28.65 -33.32 40.71
C ASN A 220 -27.95 -34.38 41.60
N ARG A 221 -26.65 -34.63 41.41
CA ARG A 221 -25.85 -35.56 42.25
C ARG A 221 -25.35 -34.96 43.57
N GLY A 222 -25.38 -33.64 43.71
CA GLY A 222 -24.94 -32.93 44.93
C GLY A 222 -26.08 -32.56 45.89
N ARG A 223 -27.27 -33.12 45.69
CA ARG A 223 -28.47 -32.90 46.49
C ARG A 223 -28.96 -34.25 47.03
#